data_AF-A0A256JSQ6-F1
#
_entry.id   AF-A0A256JSQ6-F1
#
_cell.length_a   1.000
_cell.length_b   1.000
_cell.length_c   1.000
_cell.angle_alpha   90.00
_cell.angle_beta   90.00
_cell.angle_gamma   90.00
#
_symmetry.space_group_name_H-M   'P 1'
#
loop_
_entity.id
_entity.type
_entity.pdbx_description
1 polymer ?
#
loop_
_entity_poly.entity_id
_entity_poly.type
_entity_poly.pdbx_seq_one_letter_code
_entity_poly.pdbx_strand_id
1 'polypeptide(L)'
;MVSTTAVKRALAALATRTDTARRPYVAVIDEADAARSDLRRAAGFVDAIGLDGLAEAIDAADRADDDAAVERGRGALAAYRSFRRAAAGDAPGNDRYAANAGSDADRDSIGDRAGGAERDHFRSGPGIPKPDTGQDADR
;
A
#
# COMPACT_ATOMS: atom_id res chain seq x y z
N MET A 1 23.05 36.96 -36.06
CA MET A 1 23.39 35.70 -35.36
C MET A 1 22.69 35.71 -34.01
N VAL A 2 22.00 34.63 -33.65
CA VAL A 2 21.35 34.51 -32.33
C VAL A 2 22.43 34.30 -31.27
N SER A 3 22.39 35.07 -30.18
CA SER A 3 23.35 34.95 -29.08
C SER A 3 23.11 33.65 -28.29
N THR A 4 24.19 32.98 -27.87
CA THR A 4 24.15 31.79 -27.01
C THR A 4 23.31 32.01 -25.75
N THR A 5 23.28 33.24 -25.21
CA THR A 5 22.45 33.59 -24.05
C THR A 5 20.95 33.51 -24.36
N ALA A 6 20.53 33.94 -25.56
CA ALA A 6 19.13 33.85 -25.98
C ALA A 6 18.71 32.39 -26.18
N VAL A 7 19.61 31.56 -26.74
CA VAL A 7 19.39 30.11 -26.87
C VAL A 7 19.24 29.45 -25.50
N LYS A 8 20.13 29.77 -24.55
CA LYS A 8 20.04 29.25 -23.16
C LYS A 8 18.74 29.65 -22.47
N ARG A 9 18.31 30.89 -22.60
CA ARG A 9 17.02 31.35 -22.04
C ARG A 9 15.83 30.66 -22.68
N ALA A 10 15.85 30.47 -24.01
CA ALA A 10 14.78 29.78 -24.71
C ALA A 10 14.68 28.30 -24.30
N LEU A 11 15.82 27.61 -24.16
CA LEU A 11 15.88 26.23 -23.69
C LEU A 11 15.38 26.10 -22.24
N ALA A 12 15.79 27.00 -21.36
CA ALA A 12 15.31 27.02 -19.97
C ALA A 12 13.79 27.25 -19.89
N ALA A 13 13.27 28.23 -20.64
CA ALA A 13 11.84 28.50 -20.70
C ALA A 13 11.05 27.31 -21.28
N LEU A 14 11.61 26.61 -22.27
CA LEU A 14 11.01 25.42 -22.83
C LEU A 14 10.96 24.26 -21.82
N ALA A 15 12.04 24.04 -21.06
CA ALA A 15 12.10 23.02 -20.02
C ALA A 15 11.05 23.28 -18.92
N THR A 16 10.97 24.51 -18.39
CA THR A 16 9.97 24.89 -17.38
C THR A 16 8.53 24.76 -17.91
N ARG A 17 8.28 25.11 -19.17
CA ARG A 17 6.96 24.95 -19.80
C ARG A 17 6.57 23.49 -19.94
N THR A 18 7.49 22.61 -20.33
CA THR A 18 7.21 21.17 -20.43
C THR A 18 6.98 20.55 -19.06
N ASP A 19 7.73 20.97 -18.04
CA ASP A 19 7.58 20.51 -16.66
C ASP A 19 6.22 20.91 -16.06
N THR A 20 5.79 22.17 -16.29
CA THR A 20 4.45 22.65 -15.88
C THR A 20 3.29 22.13 -16.74
N ALA A 21 3.56 21.72 -17.98
CA ALA A 21 2.58 21.08 -18.85
C ALA A 21 2.42 19.58 -18.55
N ARG A 22 3.36 18.98 -17.80
CA ARG A 22 3.25 17.61 -17.34
C ARG A 22 2.15 17.54 -16.29
N ARG A 23 1.11 16.73 -16.54
CA ARG A 23 -0.02 16.64 -15.63
C ARG A 23 0.46 16.08 -14.28
N PRO A 24 0.03 16.62 -13.12
CA PRO A 24 0.57 16.24 -11.81
C PRO A 24 0.54 14.73 -11.52
N TYR A 25 -0.46 14.01 -12.02
CA TYR A 25 -0.55 12.56 -11.85
C TYR A 25 0.57 11.78 -12.57
N VAL A 26 1.18 12.34 -13.63
CA VAL A 26 2.27 11.68 -14.36
C VAL A 26 3.50 11.57 -13.47
N ALA A 27 3.82 12.60 -12.68
CA ALA A 27 4.96 12.55 -11.77
C ALA A 27 4.77 11.47 -10.68
N VAL A 28 3.55 11.32 -10.16
CA VAL A 28 3.22 10.27 -9.18
C VAL A 28 3.33 8.87 -9.79
N ILE A 29 2.88 8.70 -11.04
CA ILE A 29 2.97 7.42 -11.75
C ILE A 29 4.44 7.08 -12.07
N ASP A 30 5.22 8.05 -12.52
CA ASP A 30 6.65 7.86 -12.80
C ASP A 30 7.41 7.46 -11.51
N GLU A 31 7.13 8.11 -10.39
CA GLU A 31 7.70 7.75 -9.08
C GLU A 31 7.30 6.33 -8.66
N ALA A 32 6.04 5.95 -8.87
CA ALA A 32 5.58 4.60 -8.57
C ALA A 32 6.28 3.53 -9.44
N ASP A 33 6.56 3.81 -10.71
CA ASP A 33 7.29 2.89 -11.59
C ASP A 33 8.78 2.79 -11.21
N ALA A 34 9.39 3.91 -10.77
CA ALA A 34 10.73 3.91 -10.20
C ALA A 34 10.80 3.04 -8.94
N ALA A 35 9.89 3.26 -7.98
CA ALA A 35 9.80 2.46 -6.76
C ALA A 35 9.58 0.97 -7.05
N ARG A 36 8.76 0.63 -8.06
CA ARG A 36 8.56 -0.75 -8.51
C ARG A 36 9.85 -1.39 -9.03
N SER A 37 10.67 -0.62 -9.74
CA SER A 37 11.95 -1.09 -10.25
C SER A 37 12.92 -1.41 -9.10
N ASP A 38 12.95 -0.57 -8.07
CA ASP A 38 13.72 -0.83 -6.85
C ASP A 38 13.21 -2.07 -6.10
N LEU A 39 11.89 -2.27 -6.03
CA LEU A 39 11.32 -3.48 -5.43
C LEU A 39 11.69 -4.75 -6.21
N ARG A 40 11.73 -4.71 -7.55
CA ARG A 40 12.25 -5.85 -8.34
C ARG A 40 13.70 -6.16 -8.01
N ARG A 41 14.52 -5.12 -7.86
CA ARG A 41 15.93 -5.28 -7.50
C ARG A 41 16.08 -5.89 -6.10
N ALA A 42 15.30 -5.41 -5.15
CA ALA A 42 15.25 -5.95 -3.79
C ALA A 42 14.79 -7.42 -3.77
N ALA A 43 13.77 -7.76 -4.56
CA ALA A 43 13.32 -9.14 -4.72
C ALA A 43 14.41 -10.04 -5.32
N GLY A 44 15.14 -9.55 -6.34
CA GLY A 44 16.28 -10.26 -6.92
C GLY A 44 17.43 -10.48 -5.92
N PHE A 45 17.68 -9.52 -5.02
CA PHE A 45 18.65 -9.72 -3.93
C PHE A 45 18.19 -10.84 -2.97
N VAL A 46 16.91 -10.84 -2.57
CA VAL A 46 16.36 -11.86 -1.68
C VAL A 46 16.38 -13.25 -2.34
N ASP A 47 16.13 -13.33 -3.65
CA ASP A 47 16.22 -14.58 -4.40
C ASP A 47 17.66 -15.11 -4.49
N ALA A 48 18.63 -14.22 -4.70
CA ALA A 48 20.03 -14.62 -4.88
C ALA A 48 20.78 -14.89 -3.57
N ILE A 49 20.57 -14.07 -2.54
CA ILE A 49 21.34 -14.10 -1.27
C ILE A 49 20.45 -14.47 -0.08
N GLY A 50 19.19 -14.01 -0.09
CA GLY A 50 18.28 -14.19 1.04
C GLY A 50 18.62 -13.32 2.25
N LEU A 51 17.70 -13.29 3.22
CA LEU A 51 17.89 -12.53 4.46
C LEU A 51 18.85 -13.21 5.42
N ASP A 52 18.95 -14.54 5.37
CA ASP A 52 19.88 -15.30 6.18
C ASP A 52 21.33 -15.06 5.73
N GLY A 53 21.58 -15.03 4.41
CA GLY A 53 22.88 -14.65 3.86
C GLY A 53 23.28 -13.21 4.18
N LEU A 54 22.31 -12.28 4.23
CA LEU A 54 22.56 -10.93 4.73
C LEU A 54 22.93 -10.90 6.21
N ALA A 55 22.26 -11.71 7.04
CA ALA A 55 22.60 -11.82 8.46
C ALA A 55 24.02 -12.38 8.66
N GLU A 56 24.39 -13.41 7.92
CA GLU A 56 25.74 -13.96 7.95
C GLU A 56 26.81 -12.94 7.51
N ALA A 57 26.51 -12.12 6.49
CA ALA A 57 27.40 -11.05 6.06
C ALA A 57 27.59 -9.96 7.14
N ILE A 58 26.55 -9.66 7.91
CA ILE A 58 26.63 -8.75 9.05
C ILE A 58 27.51 -9.34 10.14
N ASP A 59 27.33 -10.62 10.47
CA ASP A 59 28.16 -11.31 11.46
C ASP A 59 29.63 -11.38 11.01
N ALA A 60 29.88 -11.47 9.70
CA ALA A 60 31.22 -11.40 9.14
C ALA A 60 31.85 -10.01 9.25
N ALA A 61 31.06 -8.95 9.03
CA ALA A 61 31.50 -7.57 9.22
C ALA A 61 31.78 -7.26 10.70
N ASP A 62 30.95 -7.76 11.61
CA ASP A 62 31.13 -7.64 13.06
C ASP A 62 32.44 -8.31 13.51
N ARG A 63 32.71 -9.53 13.03
CA ARG A 63 33.99 -10.22 13.26
C ARG A 63 35.21 -9.50 12.66
N ALA A 64 35.01 -8.59 11.71
CA ALA A 64 36.05 -7.80 11.09
C ALA A 64 36.16 -6.38 11.70
N ASP A 65 35.41 -6.10 12.78
CA ASP A 65 35.31 -4.79 13.42
C ASP A 65 34.90 -3.66 12.43
N ASP A 66 34.09 -3.97 11.42
CA ASP A 66 33.52 -2.98 10.48
C ASP A 66 32.11 -2.54 10.93
N ASP A 67 32.09 -1.69 11.97
CA ASP A 67 30.86 -1.15 12.57
C ASP A 67 29.96 -0.45 11.53
N ALA A 68 30.55 0.23 10.54
CA ALA A 68 29.80 0.95 9.53
C ALA A 68 29.04 0.00 8.59
N ALA A 69 29.65 -1.14 8.23
CA ALA A 69 28.98 -2.19 7.48
C ALA A 69 27.90 -2.89 8.32
N VAL A 70 28.18 -3.15 9.59
CA VAL A 70 27.21 -3.76 10.53
C VAL A 70 25.97 -2.90 10.65
N GLU A 71 26.10 -1.60 10.93
CA GLU A 71 24.97 -0.69 11.09
C GLU A 71 24.16 -0.55 9.81
N ARG A 72 24.84 -0.43 8.65
CA ARG A 72 24.16 -0.42 7.34
C ARG A 72 23.38 -1.71 7.10
N GLY A 73 23.97 -2.86 7.39
CA GLY A 73 23.33 -4.17 7.22
C GLY A 73 22.13 -4.37 8.14
N ARG A 74 22.23 -3.95 9.41
CA ARG A 74 21.10 -3.95 10.36
C ARG A 74 19.95 -3.07 9.87
N GLY A 75 20.27 -1.87 9.36
CA GLY A 75 19.28 -1.00 8.73
C GLY A 75 18.57 -1.67 7.54
N ALA A 76 19.33 -2.37 6.69
CA ALA A 76 18.77 -3.12 5.58
C ALA A 76 17.84 -4.26 6.05
N LEU A 77 18.25 -5.06 7.04
CA LEU A 77 17.39 -6.12 7.62
C LEU A 77 16.10 -5.57 8.21
N ALA A 78 16.16 -4.44 8.91
CA ALA A 78 14.98 -3.78 9.47
C ALA A 78 14.00 -3.32 8.36
N ALA A 79 14.51 -2.79 7.25
CA ALA A 79 13.70 -2.41 6.10
C ALA A 79 13.00 -3.63 5.48
N TYR A 80 13.72 -4.73 5.21
CA TYR A 80 13.13 -5.95 4.66
C TYR A 80 12.06 -6.56 5.58
N ARG A 81 12.26 -6.56 6.89
CA ARG A 81 11.26 -7.02 7.87
C ARG A 81 10.02 -6.14 7.85
N SER A 82 10.18 -4.82 7.74
CA SER A 82 9.07 -3.88 7.61
C SER A 82 8.28 -4.11 6.32
N PHE A 83 8.95 -4.36 5.19
CA PHE A 83 8.29 -4.69 3.93
C PHE A 83 7.51 -6.00 4.01
N ARG A 84 8.07 -7.04 4.64
CA ARG A 84 7.37 -8.32 4.87
C ARG A 84 6.12 -8.12 5.71
N ARG A 85 6.20 -7.30 6.77
CA ARG A 85 5.06 -6.95 7.62
C ARG A 85 3.97 -6.23 6.83
N ALA A 86 4.34 -5.22 6.05
CA ALA A 86 3.40 -4.50 5.20
C ALA A 86 2.73 -5.43 4.17
N ALA A 87 3.48 -6.35 3.56
CA ALA A 87 2.95 -7.34 2.62
C ALA A 87 2.01 -8.35 3.28
N ALA A 88 2.21 -8.68 4.56
CA ALA A 88 1.31 -9.52 5.34
C ALA A 88 0.02 -8.81 5.76
N GLY A 89 -0.15 -7.52 5.43
CA GLY A 89 -1.29 -6.71 5.86
C GLY A 89 -1.19 -6.22 7.31
N ASP A 90 -0.10 -6.50 8.01
CA ASP A 90 0.16 -6.07 9.41
C ASP A 90 0.77 -4.65 9.46
N ALA A 91 0.29 -3.76 8.59
CA ALA A 91 0.70 -2.36 8.64
C ALA A 91 0.04 -1.71 9.88
N PRO A 92 0.81 -1.11 10.81
CA PRO A 92 0.23 -0.44 11.95
C PRO A 92 -0.55 0.80 11.47
N GLY A 93 -1.87 0.68 11.32
CA GLY A 93 -2.72 1.83 11.00
C GLY A 93 -3.92 1.63 10.08
N ASN A 94 -4.50 0.41 9.94
CA ASN A 94 -5.80 0.29 9.26
C ASN A 94 -6.92 -0.42 10.05
N ASP A 95 -6.83 -0.48 11.38
CA ASP A 95 -7.88 -1.06 12.26
C ASP A 95 -9.26 -0.38 12.15
N ARG A 96 -9.41 0.66 11.33
CA ARG A 96 -10.72 1.28 11.03
C ARG A 96 -11.51 0.60 9.90
N TYR A 97 -10.90 -0.33 9.14
CA TYR A 97 -11.60 -1.06 8.07
C TYR A 97 -11.68 -2.58 8.27
N ALA A 98 -11.03 -3.13 9.31
CA ALA A 98 -11.05 -4.56 9.62
C ALA A 98 -12.32 -5.03 10.38
N ALA A 99 -13.26 -4.15 10.71
CA ALA A 99 -14.50 -4.52 11.42
C ALA A 99 -15.58 -5.16 10.52
N ASN A 100 -15.33 -5.34 9.22
CA ASN A 100 -16.28 -5.95 8.27
C ASN A 100 -15.71 -7.15 7.49
N ALA A 101 -14.60 -7.73 7.95
CA ALA A 101 -14.23 -9.09 7.53
C ALA A 101 -14.99 -10.05 8.44
N GLY A 102 -16.15 -10.52 7.96
CA GLY A 102 -16.99 -11.47 8.66
C GLY A 102 -16.17 -12.66 9.16
N SER A 103 -16.20 -12.86 10.47
CA SER A 103 -15.69 -14.05 11.12
C SER A 103 -16.55 -15.26 10.71
N ASP A 104 -16.19 -15.89 9.60
CA ASP A 104 -16.63 -17.26 9.22
C ASP A 104 -15.90 -18.32 10.08
N ALA A 105 -15.74 -18.04 11.36
CA ALA A 105 -15.15 -18.93 12.35
C ALA A 105 -16.12 -19.05 13.52
N ASP A 106 -17.29 -19.66 13.26
CA ASP A 106 -18.17 -20.27 14.29
C ASP A 106 -19.34 -21.04 13.64
N ARG A 107 -19.03 -21.86 12.62
CA ARG A 107 -19.94 -22.94 12.16
C ARG A 107 -19.20 -24.25 12.32
N ASP A 108 -19.10 -24.72 13.56
CA ASP A 108 -19.13 -26.15 13.89
C ASP A 108 -18.97 -26.32 15.40
N SER A 109 -20.03 -25.95 16.13
CA SER A 109 -20.39 -26.56 17.40
C SER A 109 -21.70 -25.93 17.86
N ILE A 110 -22.78 -26.69 17.83
CA ILE A 110 -23.72 -26.87 18.95
C ILE A 110 -24.73 -27.91 18.48
N GLY A 111 -24.56 -29.11 19.03
CA GLY A 111 -25.58 -30.13 19.01
C GLY A 111 -26.80 -29.69 19.84
N ASP A 112 -27.96 -30.08 19.32
CA ASP A 112 -29.02 -30.73 20.09
C ASP A 112 -29.60 -29.99 21.31
N ARG A 113 -30.66 -29.21 21.08
CA ARG A 113 -31.89 -29.27 21.90
C ARG A 113 -33.07 -28.53 21.30
N ALA A 114 -34.22 -29.18 21.43
CA ALA A 114 -35.56 -28.82 20.98
C ALA A 114 -36.08 -27.45 21.45
N GLY A 115 -36.94 -26.85 20.62
CA GLY A 115 -37.78 -25.71 21.00
C GLY A 115 -38.30 -24.98 19.78
N GLY A 116 -39.56 -25.23 19.40
CA GLY A 116 -40.20 -24.57 18.26
C GLY A 116 -40.52 -23.10 18.51
N ALA A 117 -40.40 -22.29 17.46
CA ALA A 117 -41.18 -21.09 17.19
C ALA A 117 -40.82 -20.61 15.78
N GLU A 118 -41.84 -20.13 15.08
CA GLU A 118 -41.84 -19.73 13.68
C GLU A 118 -40.74 -18.71 13.34
N ARG A 119 -40.09 -18.90 12.19
CA ARG A 119 -39.14 -17.93 11.64
C ARG A 119 -39.91 -16.81 10.95
N ASP A 120 -40.23 -15.75 11.69
CA ASP A 120 -40.62 -14.47 11.10
C ASP A 120 -39.41 -13.85 10.41
N HIS A 121 -39.43 -13.83 9.08
CA HIS A 121 -38.38 -13.28 8.22
C HIS A 121 -38.49 -11.75 8.02
N PHE A 122 -39.04 -11.02 8.99
CA PHE A 122 -39.09 -9.55 8.95
C PHE A 122 -37.99 -8.95 9.85
N ARG A 123 -36.83 -8.69 9.27
CA ARG A 123 -35.86 -7.78 9.90
C ARG A 123 -36.40 -6.35 9.75
N SER A 124 -36.94 -5.79 10.83
CA SER A 124 -37.24 -4.35 10.93
C SER A 124 -35.94 -3.55 10.94
N GLY A 125 -35.41 -3.23 9.75
CA GLY A 125 -34.40 -2.20 9.59
C GLY A 125 -35.03 -0.80 9.70
N PRO A 126 -34.31 0.21 10.19
CA PRO A 126 -34.80 1.59 10.16
C PRO A 126 -35.08 2.00 8.71
N GLY A 127 -36.32 2.38 8.42
CA GLY A 127 -36.76 2.73 7.06
C GLY A 127 -35.97 3.93 6.53
N ILE A 128 -35.51 3.83 5.28
CA ILE A 128 -34.93 4.95 4.54
C ILE A 128 -36.09 5.92 4.23
N PRO A 129 -36.03 7.20 4.62
CA PRO A 129 -37.03 8.18 4.23
C PRO A 129 -37.09 8.26 2.70
N LYS A 130 -38.27 8.04 2.10
CA LYS A 130 -38.44 8.22 0.65
C LYS A 130 -38.29 9.70 0.31
N PRO A 131 -37.51 10.06 -0.73
CA PRO A 131 -37.50 11.43 -1.23
C PRO A 131 -38.88 11.78 -1.78
N ASP A 132 -39.27 13.03 -1.60
CA ASP A 132 -40.53 13.59 -2.06
C ASP A 132 -40.57 13.53 -3.58
N THR A 133 -41.21 12.52 -4.15
CA THR A 133 -41.43 12.43 -5.60
C THR A 133 -42.56 13.39 -5.91
N GLY A 134 -42.21 14.65 -6.21
CA GLY A 134 -43.12 15.73 -6.62
C GLY A 134 -43.88 15.43 -7.92
N GLN A 135 -44.70 14.39 -7.90
CA GLN A 135 -45.66 14.06 -8.94
C GLN A 135 -47.04 14.44 -8.41
N ASP A 136 -47.48 15.64 -8.77
CA ASP A 136 -48.87 16.07 -8.64
C ASP A 136 -49.75 15.12 -9.45
N ALA A 137 -50.70 14.46 -8.77
CA ALA A 137 -51.62 13.49 -9.36
C ALA A 137 -52.84 14.18 -10.00
N ASP A 138 -52.61 15.02 -11.01
CA ASP A 138 -53.66 15.54 -11.89
C ASP A 138 -53.21 15.53 -13.37
N ARG A 139 -53.28 14.36 -14.01
CA ARG A 139 -53.72 14.20 -15.41
C ARG A 139 -53.91 12.75 -15.83
#